data_AF-A0A176W0C6-F1
#
_entry.id   AF-A0A176W0C6-F1
#
_cell.length_a   1.000
_cell.length_b   1.000
_cell.length_c   1.000
_cell.angle_alpha   90.00
_cell.angle_beta   90.00
_cell.angle_gamma   90.00
#
_symmetry.space_group_name_H-M   'P 1'
#
loop_
_entity.id
_entity.type
_entity.pdbx_description
1 polymer ?
#
loop_
_entity_poly.entity_id
_entity_poly.type
_entity_poly.pdbx_seq_one_letter_code
_entity_poly.pdbx_strand_id
1 'polypeptide(L)'
;MVELFNEIFGIRNACFKVEGMAVGQVADGLTKTDGCVQGNGPASNSQFYSNDTTFRHFARFAKVYKAWDFYRRQLVKEAAETGLPVVRHLFLHYPHDETVLTITYEEFLVGSEILVVPVLDQGHKRVQAYFPRGEEDDEWEHIWTGNVYRSDQEVDHLISHASFKAWIEAPLGFPAIFVKAGSEVGARFKANLISAGLLDPR
;
A
#
# COMPACT_ATOMS: atom_id res chain seq x y z
N MET A 1 2.86 13.79 -2.23
CA MET A 1 3.51 12.50 -2.59
C MET A 1 4.14 11.82 -1.37
N VAL A 2 4.96 12.52 -0.55
CA VAL A 2 5.56 11.95 0.68
C VAL A 2 4.55 11.73 1.81
N GLU A 3 3.53 12.58 1.94
CA GLU A 3 2.46 12.40 2.95
C GLU A 3 1.61 11.16 2.68
N LEU A 4 1.17 10.98 1.43
CA LEU A 4 0.56 9.73 0.98
C LEU A 4 1.49 8.55 1.27
N PHE A 5 2.78 8.63 0.93
CA PHE A 5 3.74 7.55 1.21
C PHE A 5 3.80 7.13 2.70
N ASN A 6 3.72 8.09 3.63
CA ASN A 6 3.72 7.80 5.07
C ASN A 6 2.42 7.14 5.57
N GLU A 7 1.30 7.35 4.87
CA GLU A 7 0.00 6.69 5.12
C GLU A 7 -0.05 5.31 4.44
N ILE A 8 0.41 5.21 3.19
CA ILE A 8 0.43 4.01 2.34
C ILE A 8 1.30 2.89 2.94
N PHE A 9 2.47 3.24 3.48
CA PHE A 9 3.44 2.27 4.00
C PHE A 9 3.66 2.39 5.52
N GLY A 10 2.73 3.03 6.23
CA GLY A 10 2.63 2.96 7.69
C GLY A 10 3.72 3.69 8.49
N ILE A 11 4.48 4.61 7.89
CA ILE A 11 5.50 5.38 8.61
C ILE A 11 4.86 6.38 9.61
N ARG A 12 3.73 7.00 9.26
CA ARG A 12 2.93 7.78 10.24
C ARG A 12 2.19 6.88 11.21
N ASN A 13 1.71 5.73 10.74
CA ASN A 13 0.93 4.79 11.54
C ASN A 13 1.76 4.03 12.58
N ALA A 14 3.09 3.94 12.43
CA ALA A 14 3.96 3.35 13.46
C ALA A 14 3.91 4.18 14.76
N CYS A 15 3.95 5.51 14.65
CA CYS A 15 3.78 6.42 15.79
C CYS A 15 2.34 6.38 16.33
N PHE A 16 1.34 6.41 15.45
CA PHE A 16 -0.09 6.43 15.82
C PHE A 16 -0.57 5.12 16.47
N LYS A 17 -0.15 3.96 15.95
CA LYS A 17 -0.64 2.64 16.42
C LYS A 17 0.14 2.09 17.61
N VAL A 18 1.41 2.47 17.77
CA VAL A 18 2.18 2.07 18.96
C VAL A 18 1.75 2.89 20.18
N GLU A 19 1.34 4.16 20.01
CA GLU A 19 1.11 5.07 21.15
C GLU A 19 -0.26 5.79 21.22
N GLY A 20 -1.16 5.63 20.24
CA GLY A 20 -2.56 6.10 20.33
C GLY A 20 -2.74 7.62 20.37
N MET A 21 -2.23 8.36 19.37
CA MET A 21 -2.28 9.84 19.35
C MET A 21 -3.03 10.43 18.16
N ALA A 22 -4.09 11.22 18.41
CA ALA A 22 -4.96 11.85 17.42
C ALA A 22 -4.24 12.81 16.43
N VAL A 23 -4.73 12.86 15.17
CA VAL A 23 -4.20 13.67 14.06
C VAL A 23 -4.58 15.14 14.19
N GLY A 24 -3.59 16.03 14.12
CA GLY A 24 -3.77 17.45 13.77
C GLY A 24 -3.32 17.70 12.33
N GLN A 25 -4.22 18.21 11.48
CA GLN A 25 -3.89 18.70 10.14
C GLN A 25 -3.12 20.02 10.22
N VAL A 26 -2.24 20.28 9.23
CA VAL A 26 -2.15 21.53 8.43
C VAL A 26 -0.94 21.41 7.49
N ALA A 27 -1.19 21.80 6.24
CA ALA A 27 -0.26 21.85 5.12
C ALA A 27 0.70 23.06 5.22
N ASP A 28 1.94 22.89 4.77
CA ASP A 28 2.49 23.81 3.76
C ASP A 28 3.78 23.28 3.12
N GLY A 29 3.90 23.51 1.81
CA GLY A 29 4.98 23.03 0.96
C GLY A 29 6.29 23.75 1.22
N LEU A 30 7.37 22.99 1.42
CA LEU A 30 8.76 23.27 1.07
C LEU A 30 9.58 22.04 1.45
N THR A 31 10.52 21.67 0.59
CA THR A 31 11.45 20.55 0.73
C THR A 31 11.97 20.38 2.17
N LYS A 32 11.49 19.34 2.87
CA LYS A 32 12.05 18.91 4.16
C LYS A 32 12.92 17.68 3.94
N THR A 33 14.21 17.89 4.13
CA THR A 33 15.13 16.84 4.56
C THR A 33 14.62 16.26 5.89
N ASP A 34 14.75 14.94 6.03
CA ASP A 34 14.50 14.17 7.26
C ASP A 34 13.02 13.94 7.61
N GLY A 35 12.48 12.87 7.03
CA GLY A 35 11.08 12.46 7.12
C GLY A 35 10.61 12.10 8.51
N CYS A 36 10.08 13.08 9.25
CA CYS A 36 8.91 12.99 10.13
C CYS A 36 8.58 14.42 10.58
N VAL A 37 7.38 14.92 10.26
CA VAL A 37 6.92 16.21 10.82
C VAL A 37 6.63 15.98 12.30
N GLN A 38 7.35 16.66 13.19
CA GLN A 38 7.26 16.49 14.65
C GLN A 38 5.89 16.88 15.25
N GLY A 39 5.03 17.52 14.45
CA GLY A 39 3.74 18.08 14.87
C GLY A 39 3.91 19.36 15.68
N ASN A 40 2.78 19.99 16.05
CA ASN A 40 2.78 21.25 16.80
C ASN A 40 3.23 21.11 18.28
N GLY A 41 3.50 19.90 18.75
CA GLY A 41 3.99 19.61 20.10
C GLY A 41 5.01 18.47 20.13
N PRO A 42 6.26 18.70 19.68
CA PRO A 42 7.27 17.65 19.49
C PRO A 42 7.58 16.83 20.75
N ALA A 43 7.58 17.48 21.92
CA ALA A 43 7.86 16.84 23.21
C ALA A 43 6.70 15.96 23.70
N SER A 44 5.49 16.19 23.20
CA SER A 44 4.28 15.46 23.59
C SER A 44 3.90 14.39 22.57
N ASN A 45 4.61 14.31 21.43
CA ASN A 45 4.34 13.36 20.37
C ASN A 45 5.44 12.30 20.32
N SER A 46 5.08 11.02 20.18
CA SER A 46 6.08 9.99 19.90
C SER A 46 6.81 10.32 18.60
N GLN A 47 8.13 10.13 18.61
CA GLN A 47 8.97 10.30 17.45
C GLN A 47 9.46 8.92 17.02
N PHE A 48 9.85 8.78 15.75
CA PHE A 48 10.29 7.48 15.23
C PHE A 48 11.56 6.94 15.94
N TYR A 49 12.33 7.81 16.58
CA TYR A 49 13.51 7.49 17.39
C TYR A 49 13.22 7.41 18.89
N SER A 50 11.97 7.63 19.33
CA SER A 50 11.62 7.61 20.76
C SER A 50 11.72 6.20 21.36
N ASN A 51 11.56 5.15 20.57
CA ASN A 51 11.77 3.78 21.01
C ASN A 51 12.32 2.88 19.89
N ASP A 52 13.05 1.84 20.29
CA ASP A 52 13.76 0.93 19.37
C ASP A 52 12.82 0.11 18.49
N THR A 53 11.62 -0.23 18.99
CA THR A 53 10.60 -0.94 18.21
C THR A 53 10.12 -0.10 17.01
N THR A 54 9.77 1.18 17.25
CA THR A 54 9.35 2.12 16.20
C THR A 54 10.50 2.40 15.23
N PHE A 55 11.73 2.53 15.73
CA PHE A 55 12.90 2.74 14.88
C PHE A 55 13.16 1.54 13.94
N ARG A 56 13.11 0.31 14.46
CA ARG A 56 13.25 -0.91 13.63
C ARG A 56 12.14 -1.03 12.60
N HIS A 57 10.91 -0.65 12.97
CA HIS A 57 9.78 -0.63 12.06
C HIS A 57 10.01 0.39 10.93
N PHE A 58 10.44 1.60 11.27
CA PHE A 58 10.80 2.64 10.30
C PHE A 58 11.92 2.15 9.35
N ALA A 59 12.98 1.56 9.89
CA ALA A 59 14.08 1.01 9.10
C ALA A 59 13.62 -0.12 8.15
N ARG A 60 12.68 -0.97 8.59
CA ARG A 60 12.04 -1.99 7.74
C ARG A 60 11.31 -1.33 6.57
N PHE A 61 10.48 -0.32 6.81
CA PHE A 61 9.73 0.34 5.74
C PHE A 61 10.58 1.22 4.83
N ALA A 62 11.69 1.78 5.32
CA ALA A 62 12.68 2.44 4.47
C ALA A 62 13.29 1.46 3.44
N LYS A 63 13.52 0.20 3.84
CA LYS A 63 13.94 -0.85 2.91
C LYS A 63 12.82 -1.22 1.91
N VAL A 64 11.57 -1.33 2.36
CA VAL A 64 10.41 -1.54 1.46
C VAL A 64 10.31 -0.40 0.44
N TYR A 65 10.43 0.85 0.88
CA TYR A 65 10.42 2.03 0.01
C TYR A 65 11.49 1.99 -1.08
N LYS A 66 12.68 1.55 -0.71
CA LYS A 66 13.80 1.38 -1.65
C LYS A 66 13.54 0.22 -2.62
N ALA A 67 12.84 -0.83 -2.20
CA ALA A 67 12.62 -2.02 -3.01
C ALA A 67 11.73 -1.78 -4.26
N TRP A 68 10.82 -0.81 -4.24
CA TRP A 68 10.00 -0.45 -5.42
C TRP A 68 10.41 0.88 -6.09
N ASP A 69 11.56 1.42 -5.71
CA ASP A 69 12.11 2.69 -6.21
C ASP A 69 12.27 2.74 -7.75
N PHE A 70 12.53 1.60 -8.38
CA PHE A 70 12.56 1.48 -9.85
C PHE A 70 11.21 1.83 -10.49
N TYR A 71 10.11 1.33 -9.93
CA TYR A 71 8.77 1.56 -10.44
C TYR A 71 8.30 2.96 -10.09
N ARG A 72 8.62 3.45 -8.88
CA ARG A 72 8.33 4.83 -8.50
C ARG A 72 8.91 5.84 -9.49
N ARG A 73 10.17 5.67 -9.89
CA ARG A 73 10.80 6.56 -10.89
C ARG A 73 10.07 6.54 -12.23
N GLN A 74 9.65 5.36 -12.67
CA GLN A 74 8.86 5.21 -13.89
C GLN A 74 7.53 5.98 -13.79
N LEU A 75 6.80 5.81 -12.68
CA LEU A 75 5.53 6.51 -12.46
C LEU A 75 5.69 8.03 -12.36
N VAL A 76 6.78 8.52 -11.75
CA VAL A 76 7.06 9.97 -11.70
C VAL A 76 7.34 10.52 -13.09
N LYS A 77 8.05 9.77 -13.94
CA LYS A 77 8.27 10.16 -15.34
C LYS A 77 6.94 10.18 -16.12
N GLU A 78 6.14 9.13 -16.00
CA GLU A 78 4.81 9.04 -16.63
C GLU A 78 3.90 10.20 -16.19
N ALA A 79 3.93 10.57 -14.91
CA ALA A 79 3.16 11.68 -14.38
C ALA A 79 3.56 13.02 -15.02
N ALA A 80 4.86 13.23 -15.29
CA ALA A 80 5.35 14.43 -15.95
C ALA A 80 4.97 14.49 -17.43
N GLU A 81 4.83 13.33 -18.09
CA GLU A 81 4.52 13.23 -19.52
C GLU A 81 3.01 13.26 -19.81
N THR A 82 2.19 12.64 -18.95
CA THR A 82 0.76 12.40 -19.20
C THR A 82 -0.17 13.09 -18.21
N GLY A 83 0.35 13.54 -17.06
CA GLY A 83 -0.47 14.03 -15.94
C GLY A 83 -1.10 12.95 -15.06
N LEU A 84 -0.89 11.66 -15.36
CA LEU A 84 -1.41 10.57 -14.51
C LEU A 84 -0.73 10.57 -13.13
N PRO A 85 -1.48 10.52 -12.02
CA PRO A 85 -0.87 10.52 -10.70
C PRO A 85 -0.18 9.19 -10.40
N VAL A 86 0.85 9.23 -9.53
CA VAL A 86 1.56 8.02 -9.06
C VAL A 86 0.65 7.13 -8.24
N VAL A 87 -0.19 7.74 -7.39
CA VAL A 87 -1.23 7.06 -6.63
C VAL A 87 -2.56 7.33 -7.32
N ARG A 88 -3.26 6.26 -7.66
CA ARG A 88 -4.43 6.27 -8.54
C ARG A 88 -5.62 5.68 -7.79
N HIS A 89 -6.76 6.33 -7.96
CA HIS A 89 -8.01 5.69 -7.61
C HIS A 89 -8.28 4.52 -8.57
N LEU A 90 -8.92 3.44 -8.09
CA LEU A 90 -9.20 2.25 -8.89
C LEU A 90 -10.05 2.58 -10.14
N PHE A 91 -10.95 3.57 -10.05
CA PHE A 91 -11.82 3.98 -11.16
C PHE A 91 -11.05 4.32 -12.45
N LEU A 92 -9.79 4.77 -12.33
CA LEU A 92 -8.95 5.11 -13.49
C LEU A 92 -8.64 3.89 -14.37
N HIS A 93 -8.59 2.70 -13.77
CA HIS A 93 -8.32 1.44 -14.45
C HIS A 93 -9.56 0.55 -14.57
N TYR A 94 -10.55 0.75 -13.70
CA TYR A 94 -11.79 -0.02 -13.64
C TYR A 94 -13.02 0.90 -13.68
N PRO A 95 -13.23 1.67 -14.77
CA PRO A 95 -14.27 2.69 -14.83
C PRO A 95 -15.70 2.12 -14.88
N HIS A 96 -15.84 0.86 -15.30
CA HIS A 96 -17.12 0.17 -15.45
C HIS A 96 -17.56 -0.60 -14.20
N ASP A 97 -16.73 -0.62 -13.15
CA ASP A 97 -17.05 -1.30 -11.89
C ASP A 97 -17.76 -0.33 -10.94
N GLU A 98 -19.06 -0.53 -10.72
CA GLU A 98 -19.87 0.33 -9.84
C GLU A 98 -19.39 0.30 -8.39
N THR A 99 -18.84 -0.82 -7.91
CA THR A 99 -18.33 -0.92 -6.53
C THR A 99 -17.09 -0.05 -6.38
N VAL A 100 -16.23 -0.03 -7.39
CA VAL A 100 -15.04 0.84 -7.39
C VAL A 100 -15.41 2.30 -7.23
N LEU A 101 -16.53 2.76 -7.79
CA LEU A 101 -16.99 4.14 -7.66
C LEU A 101 -17.43 4.49 -6.22
N THR A 102 -17.71 3.49 -5.37
CA THR A 102 -18.07 3.68 -3.96
C THR A 102 -16.87 3.72 -3.02
N ILE A 103 -15.71 3.27 -3.49
CA ILE A 103 -14.46 3.28 -2.71
C ILE A 103 -13.95 4.71 -2.62
N THR A 104 -13.40 5.08 -1.47
CA THR A 104 -12.93 6.46 -1.24
C THR A 104 -11.50 6.51 -0.75
N TYR A 105 -11.20 5.85 0.37
CA TYR A 105 -9.90 5.87 1.02
C TYR A 105 -9.46 4.49 1.52
N GLU A 106 -10.30 3.48 1.34
CA GLU A 106 -10.10 2.11 1.83
C GLU A 106 -9.01 1.37 1.04
N GLU A 107 -8.85 1.67 -0.24
CA GLU A 107 -7.82 1.09 -1.12
C GLU A 107 -7.50 2.00 -2.31
N PHE A 108 -6.30 1.85 -2.85
CA PHE A 108 -5.83 2.62 -4.00
C PHE A 108 -4.73 1.84 -4.74
N LEU A 109 -4.45 2.27 -5.96
CA LEU A 109 -3.37 1.74 -6.78
C LEU A 109 -2.14 2.65 -6.70
N VAL A 110 -0.97 2.05 -6.74
CA VAL A 110 0.28 2.73 -7.08
C VAL A 110 0.61 2.34 -8.52
N GLY A 111 0.41 3.29 -9.43
CA GLY A 111 0.45 3.02 -10.87
C GLY A 111 -0.69 2.10 -11.32
N SER A 112 -0.37 1.12 -12.16
CA SER A 112 -1.27 0.02 -12.58
C SER A 112 -0.97 -1.29 -11.87
N GLU A 113 0.22 -1.45 -11.28
CA GLU A 113 0.76 -2.77 -10.94
C GLU A 113 0.66 -3.15 -9.46
N ILE A 114 0.41 -2.19 -8.57
CA ILE A 114 0.43 -2.40 -7.12
C ILE A 114 -0.90 -1.91 -6.52
N LEU A 115 -1.62 -2.79 -5.84
CA LEU A 115 -2.81 -2.46 -5.05
C LEU A 115 -2.44 -2.44 -3.56
N VAL A 116 -2.89 -1.40 -2.85
CA VAL A 116 -2.61 -1.24 -1.42
C VAL A 116 -3.90 -1.00 -0.66
N VAL A 117 -4.07 -1.75 0.43
CA VAL A 117 -5.23 -1.70 1.32
C VAL A 117 -4.74 -1.38 2.74
N PRO A 118 -4.66 -0.09 3.13
CA PRO A 118 -4.15 0.30 4.43
C PRO A 118 -5.07 -0.16 5.57
N VAL A 119 -4.47 -0.53 6.70
CA VAL A 119 -5.21 -0.71 7.95
C VAL A 119 -5.44 0.67 8.57
N LEU A 120 -6.68 1.14 8.60
CA LEU A 120 -7.02 2.50 9.04
C LEU A 120 -7.30 2.58 10.55
N ASP A 121 -7.98 1.57 11.10
CA ASP A 121 -8.34 1.55 12.51
C ASP A 121 -7.19 1.06 13.40
N GLN A 122 -7.09 1.64 14.61
CA GLN A 122 -6.12 1.21 15.62
C GLN A 122 -6.48 -0.18 16.16
N GLY A 123 -5.47 -1.02 16.39
CA GLY A 123 -5.66 -2.36 16.96
C GLY A 123 -6.15 -3.42 15.96
N HIS A 124 -6.59 -3.02 14.77
CA HIS A 124 -7.01 -3.94 13.73
C HIS A 124 -5.80 -4.62 13.09
N LYS A 125 -5.93 -5.93 12.83
CA LYS A 125 -4.92 -6.76 12.17
C LYS A 125 -5.42 -7.37 10.87
N ARG A 126 -6.63 -7.01 10.44
CA ARG A 126 -7.27 -7.46 9.21
C ARG A 126 -7.90 -6.29 8.48
N VAL A 127 -7.92 -6.37 7.17
CA VAL A 127 -8.62 -5.43 6.28
C VAL A 127 -9.48 -6.21 5.30
N GLN A 128 -10.55 -5.59 4.81
CA GLN A 128 -11.33 -6.12 3.71
C GLN A 128 -10.83 -5.48 2.41
N ALA A 129 -10.16 -6.27 1.58
CA ALA A 129 -9.70 -5.84 0.27
C ALA A 129 -10.78 -6.13 -0.79
N TYR A 130 -10.95 -5.22 -1.74
CA TYR A 130 -11.75 -5.44 -2.93
C TYR A 130 -10.82 -5.68 -4.13
N PHE A 131 -11.12 -6.71 -4.89
CA PHE A 131 -10.36 -7.10 -6.07
C PHE A 131 -11.23 -6.80 -7.28
N PRO A 132 -10.97 -5.69 -8.00
CA PRO A 132 -11.72 -5.36 -9.19
C PRO A 132 -11.39 -6.34 -10.31
N ARG A 133 -12.38 -6.64 -11.13
CA ARG A 133 -12.17 -7.34 -12.39
C ARG A 133 -11.70 -6.35 -13.45
N GLY A 134 -10.51 -6.58 -14.00
CA GLY A 134 -10.04 -5.91 -15.20
C GLY A 134 -10.59 -6.54 -16.48
N GLU A 135 -10.48 -5.81 -17.58
CA GLU A 135 -10.74 -6.37 -18.93
C GLU A 135 -9.82 -7.56 -19.25
N GLU A 136 -8.65 -7.62 -18.59
CA GLU A 136 -7.63 -8.66 -18.77
C GLU A 136 -7.69 -9.78 -17.71
N ASP A 137 -8.80 -9.89 -16.96
CA ASP A 137 -8.96 -10.84 -15.84
C ASP A 137 -7.78 -10.78 -14.84
N ASP A 138 -7.47 -9.57 -14.38
CA ASP A 138 -6.38 -9.28 -13.44
C ASP A 138 -6.41 -10.21 -12.20
N GLU A 139 -5.30 -10.89 -11.96
CA GLU A 139 -5.04 -11.64 -10.73
C GLU A 139 -4.09 -10.84 -9.82
N TRP A 140 -4.36 -10.87 -8.51
CA TRP A 140 -3.59 -10.11 -7.52
C TRP A 140 -2.83 -11.03 -6.57
N GLU A 141 -1.52 -10.92 -6.53
CA GLU A 141 -0.66 -11.70 -5.63
C GLU A 141 -0.29 -10.88 -4.39
N HIS A 142 -0.58 -11.42 -3.21
CA HIS A 142 -0.20 -10.80 -1.94
C HIS A 142 1.31 -10.88 -1.73
N ILE A 143 1.98 -9.74 -1.60
CA ILE A 143 3.44 -9.67 -1.70
C ILE A 143 4.19 -10.45 -0.60
N TRP A 144 3.59 -10.57 0.59
CA TRP A 144 4.22 -11.24 1.73
C TRP A 144 3.99 -12.75 1.73
N THR A 145 2.76 -13.18 1.39
CA THR A 145 2.34 -14.59 1.48
C THR A 145 2.32 -15.30 0.15
N GLY A 146 2.47 -14.58 -0.98
CA GLY A 146 2.41 -15.14 -2.34
C GLY A 146 1.06 -15.74 -2.73
N ASN A 147 0.04 -15.56 -1.89
CA ASN A 147 -1.31 -16.03 -2.20
C ASN A 147 -1.86 -15.21 -3.36
N VAL A 148 -2.41 -15.88 -4.36
CA VAL A 148 -3.05 -15.26 -5.52
C VAL A 148 -4.56 -15.16 -5.26
N TYR A 149 -5.10 -13.99 -5.54
CA TYR A 149 -6.50 -13.62 -5.41
C TYR A 149 -7.03 -13.35 -6.81
N ARG A 150 -7.96 -14.19 -7.26
CA ARG A 150 -8.51 -14.21 -8.61
C ARG A 150 -10.03 -14.38 -8.56
N SER A 151 -10.69 -13.88 -9.60
CA SER A 151 -12.14 -13.73 -9.68
C SER A 151 -12.90 -15.04 -9.88
N ASP A 152 -12.22 -16.16 -10.18
CA ASP A 152 -12.79 -17.48 -10.47
C ASP A 152 -13.21 -18.24 -9.21
N GLN A 153 -14.22 -17.73 -8.50
CA GLN A 153 -14.94 -18.53 -7.51
C GLN A 153 -16.03 -19.35 -8.23
N GLU A 154 -15.96 -20.67 -8.14
CA GLU A 154 -17.03 -21.56 -8.59
C GLU A 154 -18.22 -21.43 -7.63
N VAL A 155 -19.35 -20.93 -8.13
CA VAL A 155 -20.62 -20.88 -7.40
C VAL A 155 -21.65 -21.67 -8.22
N ASP A 156 -22.19 -22.74 -7.65
CA ASP A 156 -23.20 -23.60 -8.29
C ASP A 156 -22.85 -24.04 -9.72
N HIS A 157 -21.61 -24.47 -9.95
CA HIS A 157 -21.09 -24.91 -11.25
C HIS A 157 -21.06 -23.84 -12.36
N LEU A 158 -21.31 -22.56 -12.02
CA LEU A 158 -20.95 -21.42 -12.85
C LEU A 158 -19.67 -20.79 -12.31
N ILE A 159 -18.70 -20.56 -13.20
CA ILE A 159 -17.56 -19.71 -12.90
C ILE A 159 -18.10 -18.27 -12.87
N SER A 160 -18.28 -17.72 -11.67
CA SER A 160 -18.51 -16.29 -11.51
C SER A 160 -17.22 -15.59 -11.91
N HIS A 161 -17.25 -14.74 -12.94
CA HIS A 161 -16.12 -13.91 -13.34
C HIS A 161 -16.37 -12.50 -12.80
N ALA A 162 -16.49 -12.36 -11.48
CA ALA A 162 -16.91 -11.13 -10.83
C ALA A 162 -15.82 -10.58 -9.93
N SER A 163 -15.80 -9.25 -9.79
CA SER A 163 -15.07 -8.59 -8.71
C SER A 163 -15.54 -9.13 -7.35
N PHE A 164 -14.64 -9.22 -6.37
CA PHE A 164 -14.95 -9.82 -5.08
C PHE A 164 -14.22 -9.14 -3.92
N LYS A 165 -14.70 -9.38 -2.69
CA LYS A 165 -14.04 -8.93 -1.45
C LYS A 165 -13.43 -10.11 -0.71
N ALA A 166 -12.26 -9.92 -0.11
CA ALA A 166 -11.68 -10.89 0.80
C ALA A 166 -11.10 -10.23 2.06
N TRP A 167 -11.15 -10.96 3.17
CA TRP A 167 -10.48 -10.56 4.41
C TRP A 167 -9.01 -10.95 4.37
N ILE A 168 -8.14 -9.97 4.60
CA ILE A 168 -6.69 -10.10 4.47
C ILE A 168 -6.05 -9.82 5.83
N GLU A 169 -5.14 -10.70 6.26
CA GLU A 169 -4.28 -10.45 7.41
C GLU A 169 -3.29 -9.33 7.09
N ALA A 170 -3.32 -8.27 7.89
CA ALA A 170 -2.44 -7.12 7.79
C ALA A 170 -1.89 -6.71 9.18
N PRO A 171 -1.16 -7.60 9.87
CA PRO A 171 -0.53 -7.26 11.15
C PRO A 171 0.53 -6.17 10.96
N LEU A 172 0.90 -5.51 12.07
CA LEU A 172 1.92 -4.47 12.08
C LEU A 172 3.22 -4.98 11.42
N GLY A 173 3.63 -4.34 10.31
CA GLY A 173 4.85 -4.67 9.56
C GLY A 173 4.61 -5.42 8.26
N PHE A 174 3.37 -5.87 8.03
CA PHE A 174 2.93 -6.59 6.85
C PHE A 174 1.59 -6.00 6.37
N PRO A 175 1.60 -4.77 5.80
CA PRO A 175 0.39 -4.17 5.25
C PRO A 175 -0.14 -5.00 4.07
N ALA A 176 -1.44 -4.96 3.83
CA ALA A 176 -2.03 -5.63 2.67
C ALA A 176 -1.59 -4.91 1.39
N ILE A 177 -0.61 -5.51 0.71
CA ILE A 177 -0.04 -5.02 -0.54
C ILE A 177 -0.09 -6.18 -1.53
N PHE A 178 -0.61 -5.90 -2.71
CA PHE A 178 -0.74 -6.84 -3.80
C PHE A 178 -0.04 -6.31 -5.03
N VAL A 179 0.47 -7.22 -5.83
CA VAL A 179 1.02 -6.94 -7.15
C VAL A 179 0.23 -7.74 -8.18
N LYS A 180 0.08 -7.23 -9.41
CA LYS A 180 -0.51 -8.05 -10.48
C LYS A 180 0.30 -9.34 -10.67
N ALA A 181 -0.37 -10.48 -10.74
CA ALA A 181 0.28 -11.77 -10.95
C ALA A 181 0.95 -11.78 -12.33
N GLY A 182 2.15 -12.35 -12.42
CA GLY A 182 2.93 -12.37 -13.67
C GLY A 182 3.56 -11.04 -14.10
N SER A 183 3.26 -9.93 -13.42
CA SER A 183 3.85 -8.62 -13.70
C SER A 183 5.36 -8.59 -13.49
N GLU A 184 6.11 -8.01 -14.43
CA GLU A 184 7.54 -7.75 -14.29
C GLU A 184 7.84 -6.80 -13.11
N VAL A 185 6.94 -5.84 -12.86
CA VAL A 185 7.03 -4.93 -11.72
C VAL A 185 6.86 -5.70 -10.42
N GLY A 186 5.85 -6.58 -10.35
CA GLY A 186 5.63 -7.45 -9.21
C GLY A 186 6.83 -8.38 -8.93
N ALA A 187 7.34 -9.04 -9.96
CA ALA A 187 8.50 -9.92 -9.87
C ALA A 187 9.75 -9.18 -9.37
N ARG A 188 10.06 -8.02 -9.94
CA ARG A 188 11.22 -7.21 -9.53
C ARG A 188 11.07 -6.63 -8.13
N PHE A 189 9.86 -6.23 -7.74
CA PHE A 189 9.61 -5.75 -6.38
C PHE A 189 9.85 -6.87 -5.35
N LYS A 190 9.32 -8.08 -5.59
CA LYS A 190 9.59 -9.26 -4.75
C LYS A 190 11.09 -9.59 -4.67
N ALA A 191 11.79 -9.60 -5.80
CA ALA A 191 13.24 -9.85 -5.83
C ALA A 191 14.03 -8.84 -4.99
N ASN A 192 13.64 -7.56 -5.03
CA ASN A 192 14.28 -6.52 -4.22
C ASN A 192 13.95 -6.67 -2.73
N LEU A 193 12.74 -7.13 -2.37
CA LEU A 193 12.38 -7.43 -0.98
C LEU A 193 13.20 -8.60 -0.42
N ILE A 194 13.38 -9.66 -1.21
CA ILE A 194 14.23 -10.81 -0.86
C ILE A 194 15.68 -10.34 -0.64
N SER A 195 16.22 -9.56 -1.59
CA SER A 195 17.57 -9.00 -1.51
C SER A 195 17.78 -8.09 -0.28
N ALA A 196 16.71 -7.45 0.19
CA ALA A 196 16.74 -6.59 1.39
C ALA A 196 16.57 -7.38 2.72
N GLY A 197 16.37 -8.70 2.64
CA GLY A 197 16.10 -9.57 3.79
C GLY A 197 14.72 -9.35 4.41
N LEU A 198 13.72 -8.96 3.60
CA LEU A 198 12.36 -8.64 4.04
C LEU A 198 11.33 -9.71 3.71
N LEU A 199 11.68 -10.61 2.80
CA LEU A 199 10.85 -11.71 2.29
C LEU A 199 11.76 -12.93 2.11
N ASP A 200 11.28 -14.11 2.50
CA ASP A 200 12.03 -15.36 2.28
C ASP A 200 11.92 -15.80 0.82
N PRO A 201 13.02 -16.29 0.19
CA PRO A 201 12.95 -16.88 -1.14
C PRO A 201 12.11 -18.16 -1.07
N ARG A 202 11.10 -18.26 -1.93
CA ARG A 202 10.21 -19.41 -2.06
C ARG A 202 10.41 -20.07 -3.41
#